data_AF-A0A9W7DDC8-F1
#
_entry.id   AF-A0A9W7DDC8-F1
#
_cell.length_a   1.000
_cell.length_b   1.000
_cell.length_c   1.000
_cell.angle_alpha   90.00
_cell.angle_beta   90.00
_cell.angle_gamma   90.00
#
_symmetry.space_group_name_H-M   'P 1'
#
loop_
_entity.id
_entity.type
_entity.pdbx_description
1 polymer ?
#
loop_
_entity_poly.entity_id
_entity_poly.type
_entity_poly.pdbx_seq_one_letter_code
_entity_poly.pdbx_strand_id
1 'polypeptide(L)'
;MGSYLRGKKDCGDIDYLIYKMELVEQDEINKILFELVLFLKRKHYIECDLTEITPTMDKFMGGAIAPNYSKNRRVDIISVAYSNLGASLLYFAGNGYFNRCLRLLAGKKGLHLNERGLYKDKSNTKLIESFSEKKILDILGVGWVEYKDRDI
;
A
#
# COMPACT_ATOMS: atom_id res chain seq x y z
N MET A 1 1.30 3.30 -6.92
CA MET A 1 0.65 1.99 -6.69
C MET A 1 -0.63 1.95 -7.52
N GLY A 2 -1.57 1.05 -7.19
CA GLY A 2 -2.90 1.04 -7.79
C GLY A 2 -2.90 0.86 -9.31
N SER A 3 -3.87 1.51 -9.96
CA SER A 3 -4.12 1.39 -11.40
C SER A 3 -2.92 1.84 -12.25
N TYR A 4 -2.15 2.83 -11.78
CA TYR A 4 -0.93 3.29 -12.45
C TYR A 4 0.13 2.18 -12.55
N LEU A 5 0.40 1.47 -11.45
CA LEU A 5 1.38 0.38 -11.45
C LEU A 5 0.94 -0.81 -12.30
N ARG A 6 -0.37 -1.02 -12.44
CA ARG A 6 -0.96 -2.03 -13.34
C ARG A 6 -1.00 -1.59 -14.81
N GLY A 7 -0.45 -0.43 -15.15
CA GLY A 7 -0.33 0.05 -16.53
C GLY A 7 -1.65 0.52 -17.16
N LYS A 8 -2.63 0.93 -16.35
CA LYS A 8 -3.86 1.53 -16.89
C LYS A 8 -3.57 2.88 -17.54
N LYS A 9 -4.20 3.14 -18.69
CA LYS A 9 -4.09 4.41 -19.42
C LYS A 9 -4.61 5.59 -18.59
N ASP A 10 -5.72 5.38 -17.89
CA ASP A 10 -6.38 6.37 -17.04
C ASP A 10 -6.44 5.85 -15.60
N CYS A 11 -6.17 6.74 -14.64
CA CYS A 11 -6.17 6.44 -13.20
C CYS A 11 -7.23 7.29 -12.49
N GLY A 12 -7.98 6.69 -11.56
CA GLY A 12 -9.02 7.39 -10.79
C GLY A 12 -8.43 8.29 -9.68
N ASP A 13 -7.40 7.80 -9.03
CA ASP A 13 -6.66 8.40 -7.93
C ASP A 13 -5.15 8.16 -8.10
N ILE A 14 -4.36 8.77 -7.21
CA ILE A 14 -2.90 8.64 -7.17
C ILE A 14 -2.52 7.98 -5.85
N ASP A 15 -2.00 6.76 -5.91
CA ASP A 15 -1.54 6.01 -4.75
C ASP A 15 -0.01 6.08 -4.60
N TYR A 16 0.46 6.71 -3.53
CA TYR A 16 1.84 6.66 -3.09
C TYR A 16 2.02 5.66 -1.95
N LEU A 17 3.05 4.83 -2.07
CA LEU A 17 3.54 3.99 -0.98
C LEU A 17 4.93 4.51 -0.64
N ILE A 18 5.12 4.92 0.61
CA ILE A 18 6.39 5.44 1.11
C ILE A 18 6.95 4.49 2.17
N TYR A 19 8.26 4.31 2.14
CA TYR A 19 9.01 3.58 3.13
C TYR A 19 10.42 4.18 3.22
N LYS A 20 11.13 3.88 4.29
CA LYS A 20 12.55 4.19 4.44
C LYS A 20 13.32 2.88 4.54
N MET A 21 14.34 2.71 3.70
CA MET A 21 15.18 1.50 3.73
C MET A 21 15.70 1.25 5.13
N GLU A 22 15.72 -0.02 5.54
CA GLU A 22 16.17 -0.50 6.85
C GLU A 22 15.32 -0.06 8.06
N LEU A 23 14.39 0.88 7.89
CA LEU A 23 13.49 1.31 8.95
C LEU A 23 12.29 0.36 9.03
N VAL A 24 12.25 -0.44 10.09
CA VAL A 24 11.20 -1.45 10.32
C VAL A 24 10.11 -0.99 11.29
N GLU A 25 10.35 0.09 12.03
CA GLU A 25 9.38 0.64 12.98
C GLU A 25 8.33 1.48 12.25
N GLN A 26 7.09 0.99 12.21
CA GLN A 26 5.97 1.63 11.52
C GLN A 26 5.72 3.05 12.04
N ASP A 27 5.78 3.25 13.36
CA ASP A 27 5.51 4.55 13.99
C ASP A 27 6.51 5.64 13.56
N GLU A 28 7.77 5.28 13.32
CA GLU A 28 8.77 6.23 12.81
C GLU A 28 8.48 6.66 11.37
N ILE A 29 7.93 5.75 10.56
CA ILE A 29 7.53 6.06 9.17
C ILE A 29 6.22 6.85 9.15
N ASN A 30 5.31 6.61 10.10
CA ASN A 30 4.10 7.42 10.27
C ASN A 30 4.44 8.88 10.61
N LYS A 31 5.46 9.11 11.46
CA LYS A 31 5.99 10.48 11.70
C LYS A 31 6.53 11.11 10.43
N ILE A 32 7.24 10.36 9.58
CA ILE A 32 7.72 10.86 8.28
C ILE A 32 6.54 11.22 7.36
N LEU A 33 5.50 10.37 7.31
CA LEU A 33 4.27 10.64 6.56
C LEU A 33 3.60 11.93 7.05
N PHE A 34 3.49 12.10 8.37
CA PHE A 34 2.93 13.30 8.98
C PHE A 34 3.67 14.57 8.58
N GLU A 35 5.00 14.60 8.71
CA GLU A 35 5.80 15.75 8.29
C GLU A 35 5.71 16.02 6.78
N LEU A 36 5.66 14.96 5.96
CA LEU A 36 5.49 15.07 4.52
C LEU A 36 4.13 15.71 4.17
N VAL A 37 3.04 15.25 4.79
CA VAL A 37 1.70 15.82 4.55
C VAL A 37 1.66 17.28 4.95
N LEU A 38 2.19 17.66 6.12
CA LEU A 38 2.26 19.05 6.55
C LEU A 38 3.08 19.90 5.57
N PHE A 39 4.20 19.37 5.07
CA PHE A 39 5.01 20.05 4.07
C PHE A 39 4.24 20.26 2.76
N LEU A 40 3.58 19.24 2.24
CA LEU A 40 2.79 19.31 0.99
C LEU A 40 1.60 20.27 1.11
N LYS A 41 0.96 20.36 2.29
CA LYS A 41 -0.06 21.36 2.58
C LYS A 41 0.51 22.78 2.55
N ARG A 42 1.66 23.02 3.19
CA ARG A 42 2.35 24.34 3.11
C ARG A 42 2.75 24.73 1.70
N LYS A 43 2.91 23.76 0.80
CA LYS A 43 3.21 23.97 -0.62
C LYS A 43 1.97 24.14 -1.49
N HIS A 44 0.77 24.15 -0.92
CA HIS A 44 -0.51 24.19 -1.67
C HIS A 44 -0.63 23.05 -2.70
N TYR A 45 0.00 21.91 -2.41
CA TYR A 45 -0.17 20.70 -3.21
C TYR A 45 -1.36 19.90 -2.70
N ILE A 46 -1.49 19.75 -1.37
CA ILE A 46 -2.66 19.15 -0.71
C ILE A 46 -3.61 20.28 -0.32
N GLU A 47 -4.83 20.23 -0.84
CA GLU A 47 -5.87 21.26 -0.67
C GLU A 47 -6.98 20.85 0.29
N CYS A 48 -7.24 19.55 0.44
CA CYS A 48 -8.23 19.05 1.37
C CYS A 48 -7.86 17.69 1.97
N ASP A 49 -8.38 17.42 3.16
CA ASP A 49 -8.14 16.21 3.93
C ASP A 49 -9.42 15.39 4.02
N LEU A 50 -9.32 14.09 3.83
CA LEU A 50 -10.40 13.11 4.05
C LEU A 50 -10.10 12.20 5.25
N THR A 51 -8.89 12.31 5.82
CA THR A 51 -8.44 11.64 7.04
C THR A 51 -7.97 12.67 8.04
N GLU A 52 -8.07 12.33 9.32
CA GLU A 52 -7.42 13.11 10.37
C GLU A 52 -5.89 13.11 10.19
N ILE A 53 -5.26 14.28 10.36
CA ILE A 53 -3.81 14.42 10.23
C ILE A 53 -3.18 14.29 11.62
N THR A 54 -2.59 13.14 11.90
CA THR A 54 -1.94 12.85 13.18
C THR A 54 -0.57 12.20 12.97
N PRO A 55 0.35 12.27 13.95
CA PRO A 55 1.63 11.56 13.88
C PRO A 55 1.52 10.02 13.84
N THR A 56 0.35 9.48 14.18
CA THR A 56 0.09 8.03 14.21
C THR A 56 -0.58 7.52 12.94
N MET A 57 -0.93 8.40 11.99
CA MET A 57 -1.56 7.99 10.74
C MET A 57 -0.60 7.15 9.89
N ASP A 58 -1.07 6.01 9.42
CA ASP A 58 -0.37 5.14 8.47
C ASP A 58 -0.83 5.38 7.01
N LYS A 59 -1.92 6.13 6.85
CA LYS A 59 -2.49 6.49 5.56
C LYS A 59 -3.08 7.90 5.61
N PHE A 60 -2.64 8.74 4.69
CA PHE A 60 -3.29 9.99 4.35
C PHE A 60 -4.21 9.78 3.14
N MET A 61 -5.43 10.33 3.20
CA MET A 61 -6.32 10.46 2.05
C MET A 61 -6.74 11.91 1.92
N GLY A 62 -6.60 12.48 0.72
CA GLY A 62 -6.98 13.86 0.49
C GLY A 62 -7.19 14.19 -0.99
N GLY A 63 -7.33 15.48 -1.24
CA GLY A 63 -7.34 16.06 -2.57
C GLY A 63 -6.07 16.87 -2.82
N ALA A 64 -5.43 16.64 -3.96
CA ALA A 64 -4.24 17.35 -4.39
C ALA A 64 -4.42 18.04 -5.74
N ILE A 65 -3.75 19.17 -5.92
CA ILE A 65 -3.69 19.91 -7.18
C ILE A 65 -2.22 20.04 -7.59
N ALA A 66 -1.89 19.52 -8.77
CA ALA A 66 -0.55 19.66 -9.33
C ALA A 66 -0.32 21.10 -9.81
N PRO A 67 0.93 21.60 -9.76
CA PRO A 67 1.27 22.92 -10.30
C PRO A 67 0.80 23.06 -11.75
N ASN A 68 0.19 24.20 -12.08
CA ASN A 68 -0.39 24.51 -13.40
C ASN A 68 -1.64 23.71 -13.79
N TYR A 69 -2.26 22.97 -12.87
CA TYR A 69 -3.55 22.31 -13.08
C TYR A 69 -4.63 22.95 -12.21
N SER A 70 -5.88 22.90 -12.66
CA SER A 70 -7.04 23.43 -11.91
C SER A 70 -7.91 22.33 -11.29
N LYS A 71 -7.68 21.07 -11.68
CA LYS A 71 -8.51 19.95 -11.24
C LYS A 71 -7.88 19.23 -10.05
N ASN A 72 -8.61 19.21 -8.94
CA ASN A 72 -8.28 18.43 -7.77
C ASN A 72 -8.41 16.91 -8.07
N ARG A 73 -7.42 16.14 -7.61
CA ARG A 73 -7.33 14.69 -7.75
C ARG A 73 -7.22 14.03 -6.39
N ARG A 74 -7.87 12.88 -6.22
CA ARG A 74 -7.71 12.05 -5.03
C ARG A 74 -6.26 11.56 -4.96
N VAL A 75 -5.64 11.78 -3.81
CA VAL A 75 -4.32 11.26 -3.48
C VAL A 75 -4.41 10.46 -2.20
N ASP A 76 -3.77 9.30 -2.21
CA ASP A 76 -3.59 8.44 -1.06
C ASP A 76 -2.07 8.26 -0.85
N ILE A 77 -1.57 8.49 0.35
CA ILE A 77 -0.16 8.31 0.71
C ILE A 77 -0.12 7.36 1.90
N ILE A 78 0.55 6.22 1.74
CA ILE A 78 0.57 5.15 2.74
C ILE A 78 2.02 4.94 3.21
N SER A 79 2.24 4.98 4.52
CA SER A 79 3.53 4.61 5.13
C SER A 79 3.59 3.12 5.40
N VAL A 80 4.72 2.50 5.07
CA VAL A 80 4.92 1.07 5.21
C VAL A 80 6.29 0.77 5.84
N ALA A 81 6.28 0.00 6.92
CA ALA A 81 7.49 -0.62 7.49
C ALA A 81 8.29 -1.36 6.41
N TYR A 82 9.62 -1.14 6.36
CA TYR A 82 10.45 -1.75 5.32
C TYR A 82 10.33 -3.28 5.31
N SER A 83 10.18 -3.91 6.48
CA SER A 83 9.96 -5.35 6.64
C SER A 83 8.67 -5.87 5.99
N ASN A 84 7.67 -5.02 5.76
CA ASN A 84 6.35 -5.38 5.23
C ASN A 84 6.21 -5.11 3.72
N LEU A 85 7.29 -4.65 3.07
CA LEU A 85 7.24 -4.10 1.72
C LEU A 85 6.54 -5.03 0.72
N GLY A 86 6.86 -6.32 0.70
CA GLY A 86 6.26 -7.28 -0.24
C GLY A 86 4.75 -7.44 -0.04
N ALA A 87 4.31 -7.68 1.19
CA ALA A 87 2.88 -7.83 1.48
C ALA A 87 2.10 -6.55 1.17
N SER A 88 2.68 -5.39 1.49
CA SER A 88 2.08 -4.09 1.19
C SER A 88 2.04 -3.80 -0.31
N LEU A 89 3.09 -4.15 -1.06
CA LEU A 89 3.07 -4.01 -2.52
C LEU A 89 1.99 -4.89 -3.15
N LEU A 90 1.83 -6.15 -2.72
CA LEU A 90 0.72 -7.00 -3.16
C LEU A 90 -0.63 -6.33 -2.87
N TYR A 91 -0.81 -5.83 -1.65
CA TYR A 91 -2.06 -5.21 -1.22
C TYR A 91 -2.39 -3.94 -2.01
N PHE A 92 -1.44 -3.03 -2.18
CA PHE A 92 -1.69 -1.72 -2.78
C PHE A 92 -1.50 -1.70 -4.29
N ALA A 93 -0.86 -2.71 -4.90
CA ALA A 93 -0.80 -2.83 -6.35
C ALA A 93 -2.14 -3.26 -6.95
N GLY A 94 -2.96 -4.00 -6.20
CA GLY A 94 -4.28 -4.45 -6.64
C GLY A 94 -4.24 -5.45 -7.82
N ASN A 95 -5.36 -5.68 -8.51
CA ASN A 95 -6.69 -5.10 -8.24
C ASN A 95 -7.36 -5.71 -6.98
N GLY A 96 -8.54 -5.20 -6.61
CA GLY A 96 -9.26 -5.68 -5.42
C GLY A 96 -9.71 -7.15 -5.50
N TYR A 97 -10.01 -7.64 -6.71
CA TYR A 97 -10.37 -9.03 -6.95
C TYR A 97 -9.16 -9.96 -6.81
N PHE A 98 -8.03 -9.63 -7.44
CA PHE A 98 -6.76 -10.35 -7.30
C PHE A 98 -6.37 -10.52 -5.83
N ASN A 99 -6.40 -9.43 -5.07
CA ASN A 99 -6.09 -9.46 -3.63
C ASN A 99 -7.07 -10.33 -2.84
N ARG A 100 -8.36 -10.29 -3.17
CA ARG A 100 -9.37 -11.14 -2.53
C ARG A 100 -9.11 -12.61 -2.83
N CYS A 101 -8.77 -12.96 -4.06
CA CYS A 101 -8.40 -14.32 -4.47
C CYS A 101 -7.16 -14.82 -3.71
N LEU A 102 -6.13 -13.99 -3.58
CA LEU A 102 -4.93 -14.35 -2.80
C LEU A 102 -5.27 -14.63 -1.32
N ARG A 103 -6.10 -13.79 -0.69
CA ARG A 103 -6.52 -14.00 0.72
C ARG A 103 -7.38 -15.26 0.87
N LEU A 104 -8.26 -15.54 -0.09
CA LEU A 104 -9.05 -16.78 -0.10
C LEU A 104 -8.15 -18.00 -0.26
N LEU A 105 -7.13 -17.94 -1.11
CA LEU A 105 -6.16 -19.01 -1.32
C LEU A 105 -5.30 -19.24 -0.07
N ALA A 106 -4.84 -18.16 0.58
CA ALA A 106 -4.16 -18.23 1.87
C ALA A 106 -5.04 -18.94 2.91
N GLY A 107 -6.31 -18.53 3.02
CA GLY A 107 -7.28 -19.15 3.93
C GLY A 107 -7.48 -20.64 3.68
N LYS A 108 -7.57 -21.08 2.41
CA LYS A 108 -7.66 -22.50 2.04
C LYS A 108 -6.42 -23.31 2.45
N LYS A 109 -5.26 -22.67 2.59
CA LYS A 109 -4.01 -23.27 3.07
C LYS A 109 -3.83 -23.16 4.59
N GLY A 110 -4.83 -22.67 5.32
CA GLY A 110 -4.73 -22.42 6.75
C GLY A 110 -3.83 -21.24 7.10
N LEU A 111 -3.56 -20.34 6.14
CA LEU A 111 -2.75 -19.15 6.30
C LEU A 111 -3.63 -17.90 6.35
N HIS A 112 -3.04 -16.77 6.74
CA HIS A 112 -3.68 -15.48 6.74
C HIS A 112 -2.79 -14.44 6.04
N LEU A 113 -3.30 -13.82 4.97
CA LEU A 113 -2.60 -12.76 4.24
C LEU A 113 -3.30 -11.42 4.48
N ASN A 114 -2.52 -10.41 4.86
CA ASN A 114 -2.96 -9.01 4.97
C ASN A 114 -1.89 -8.07 4.38
N GLU A 115 -2.05 -6.76 4.57
CA GLU A 115 -1.11 -5.74 4.06
C GLU A 115 0.27 -5.77 4.72
N ARG A 116 0.40 -6.40 5.90
CA ARG A 116 1.64 -6.47 6.67
C ARG A 116 2.42 -7.75 6.41
N GLY A 117 1.75 -8.85 6.08
CA GLY A 117 2.43 -10.12 5.89
C GLY A 117 1.51 -11.31 5.59
N LEU A 118 2.16 -12.44 5.33
CA LEU A 118 1.57 -13.76 5.33
C LEU A 118 1.90 -14.44 6.67
N TYR A 119 0.86 -14.94 7.34
CA TYR A 119 0.93 -15.51 8.68
C TYR A 119 0.37 -16.93 8.70
N LYS A 120 0.81 -17.71 9.69
CA LYS A 120 0.32 -19.08 9.94
C LYS A 120 -1.04 -19.11 10.64
N ASP A 121 -1.47 -17.98 11.20
CA ASP A 121 -2.73 -17.85 11.93
C ASP A 121 -3.32 -16.45 11.74
N LYS A 122 -4.56 -16.28 12.18
CA LYS A 122 -5.28 -14.99 12.12
C LYS A 122 -4.90 -14.01 13.24
N SER A 123 -4.10 -14.44 14.22
CA SER A 123 -3.63 -13.56 15.30
C SER A 123 -2.45 -12.70 14.88
N ASN A 124 -1.91 -12.93 13.67
CA ASN A 124 -0.75 -12.23 13.12
C ASN A 124 0.52 -12.39 13.98
N THR A 125 0.60 -13.44 14.80
CA THR A 125 1.73 -13.66 15.71
C THR A 125 2.84 -14.51 15.09
N LYS A 126 2.49 -15.38 14.14
CA LYS A 126 3.42 -16.30 13.46
C LYS A 126 3.63 -15.88 12.02
N LEU A 127 4.52 -14.91 11.81
CA LEU A 127 4.89 -14.43 10.49
C LEU A 127 5.60 -15.53 9.68
N ILE A 128 5.24 -15.66 8.40
CA ILE A 128 5.87 -16.57 7.44
C ILE A 128 6.74 -15.78 6.46
N GLU A 129 6.19 -14.72 5.87
CA GLU A 129 6.89 -13.86 4.90
C GLU A 129 6.14 -12.52 4.79
N SER A 130 6.87 -11.43 4.61
CA SER A 130 6.30 -10.07 4.52
C SER A 130 7.05 -9.17 3.54
N PHE A 131 8.32 -9.45 3.27
CA PHE A 131 9.21 -8.57 2.52
C PHE A 131 9.19 -8.84 1.02
N SER A 132 9.03 -10.11 0.61
CA SER A 132 9.10 -10.50 -0.80
C SER A 132 7.73 -10.89 -1.36
N GLU A 133 7.22 -10.08 -2.30
CA GLU A 133 6.01 -10.41 -3.07
C GLU A 133 6.10 -11.79 -3.73
N LYS A 134 7.24 -12.05 -4.38
CA LYS A 134 7.48 -13.30 -5.10
C LYS A 134 7.40 -14.51 -4.17
N LYS A 135 8.06 -14.46 -3.01
CA LYS A 135 7.99 -15.56 -2.04
C LYS A 135 6.58 -15.77 -1.51
N ILE A 136 5.83 -14.70 -1.24
CA ILE A 136 4.42 -14.81 -0.82
C ILE A 136 3.60 -15.54 -1.89
N LEU A 137 3.72 -15.12 -3.16
CA LEU A 137 3.02 -15.76 -4.28
C LEU A 137 3.43 -17.23 -4.48
N ASP A 138 4.72 -17.55 -4.32
CA ASP A 138 5.24 -18.91 -4.43
C ASP A 138 4.71 -19.81 -3.31
N ILE A 139 4.65 -19.33 -2.05
CA ILE A 139 4.05 -20.06 -0.91
C ILE A 139 2.56 -20.33 -1.18
N LEU A 140 1.87 -19.37 -1.79
CA LEU A 140 0.47 -19.54 -2.17
C LEU A 140 0.29 -20.41 -3.42
N GLY A 141 1.36 -20.78 -4.12
CA GLY A 141 1.32 -21.64 -5.31
C GLY A 141 0.77 -20.94 -6.55
N VAL A 142 0.87 -19.60 -6.60
CA VAL A 142 0.44 -18.79 -7.75
C VAL A 142 1.59 -18.58 -8.73
N GLY A 143 2.82 -18.53 -8.23
CA GLY A 143 3.97 -18.06 -9.00
C GLY A 143 3.93 -16.55 -9.24
N TRP A 144 4.97 -16.01 -9.88
CA TRP A 144 5.04 -14.58 -10.18
C TRP A 144 3.97 -14.16 -11.19
N VAL A 145 3.27 -13.07 -10.89
CA VAL A 145 2.29 -12.42 -11.77
C VAL A 145 2.68 -10.97 -11.94
N GLU A 146 2.97 -10.56 -13.17
CA GLU A 146 3.29 -9.18 -13.52
C GLU A 146 2.15 -8.24 -13.13
N TYR A 147 2.44 -7.02 -12.68
CA TYR A 147 1.41 -6.09 -12.19
C TYR A 147 0.29 -5.82 -13.20
N LYS A 148 0.63 -5.74 -14.49
CA LYS A 148 -0.33 -5.55 -15.60
C LYS A 148 -1.31 -6.71 -15.75
N ASP A 149 -0.93 -7.91 -15.30
CA ASP A 149 -1.71 -9.14 -15.41
C ASP A 149 -2.51 -9.44 -14.12
N ARG A 150 -2.47 -8.54 -13.12
CA ARG A 150 -3.25 -8.63 -11.87
C ARG A 150 -4.64 -7.99 -11.97
N ASP A 151 -5.11 -7.72 -13.18
CA ASP A 151 -6.43 -7.16 -13.43
C ASP A 151 -7.37 -8.24 -13.98
N ILE A 152 -7.85 -9.07 -13.05
CA ILE A 152 -8.77 -10.19 -13.28
C ILE A 152 -10.16 -9.90 -12.74
#